data_AF-A0A419V9F7-F1
#
_entry.id   AF-A0A419V9F7-F1
#
_cell.length_a   1.000
_cell.length_b   1.000
_cell.length_c   1.000
_cell.angle_alpha   90.00
_cell.angle_beta   90.00
_cell.angle_gamma   90.00
#
_symmetry.space_group_name_H-M   'P 1'
#
loop_
_entity.id
_entity.type
_entity.pdbx_description
1 polymer ?
#
loop_
_entity_poly.entity_id
_entity_poly.type
_entity_poly.pdbx_seq_one_letter_code
_entity_poly.pdbx_strand_id
1 'polypeptide(L)'
;MVLEEFIIYLLVSLVILFFISLGFRNRKKVDEGYMFNYFRLSYRRKMIRTIIMLPILALILFIVYLAADWDVIVIVILLSAHFLLSIIQLLYNYYQWKTKEKGTESVE
;
A
#
# COMPACT_ATOMS: atom_id res chain seq x y z
N MET A 1 13.96 1.40 23.21
CA MET A 1 12.65 0.83 23.58
C MET A 1 11.63 1.02 22.46
N VAL A 2 11.18 2.24 22.14
CA VAL A 2 10.14 2.48 21.09
C VAL A 2 10.51 1.95 19.70
N LEU A 3 11.77 2.09 19.26
CA LEU A 3 12.18 1.65 17.92
C LEU A 3 12.22 0.11 17.78
N GLU A 4 12.70 -0.60 18.81
CA GLU A 4 12.77 -2.06 18.81
C GLU A 4 11.37 -2.69 18.81
N GLU A 5 10.46 -2.14 19.62
CA GLU A 5 9.06 -2.53 19.62
C GLU A 5 8.39 -2.27 18.27
N PHE A 6 8.65 -1.10 17.66
CA PHE A 6 8.17 -0.78 16.32
C PHE A 6 8.66 -1.79 15.27
N ILE A 7 9.93 -2.18 15.32
CA ILE A 7 10.49 -3.19 14.41
C ILE A 7 9.79 -4.54 14.59
N ILE A 8 9.53 -4.96 15.83
CA ILE A 8 8.81 -6.21 16.11
C ILE A 8 7.39 -6.16 15.55
N TYR A 9 6.64 -5.07 15.80
CA TYR A 9 5.30 -4.91 15.23
C TYR A 9 5.31 -4.91 13.70
N LEU A 10 6.31 -4.26 13.09
CA LEU A 10 6.48 -4.24 11.64
C LEU A 10 6.74 -5.65 11.09
N LEU A 11 7.65 -6.42 11.69
CA LEU A 11 7.95 -7.80 11.28
C LEU A 11 6.72 -8.71 11.39
N VAL A 12 5.99 -8.64 12.51
CA VAL A 12 4.76 -9.43 12.71
C VAL A 12 3.71 -9.08 11.64
N SER A 13 3.54 -7.79 11.34
CA SER A 13 2.60 -7.35 10.30
C SER A 13 2.97 -7.88 8.91
N LEU A 14 4.27 -7.91 8.57
CA LEU A 14 4.75 -8.44 7.29
C LEU A 14 4.50 -9.94 7.17
N VAL A 15 4.71 -10.70 8.25
CA VAL A 15 4.43 -12.14 8.29
C VAL A 15 2.95 -12.41 8.05
N ILE A 16 2.06 -11.68 8.72
CA ILE A 16 0.60 -11.80 8.52
C ILE A 16 0.24 -11.48 7.07
N LEU A 17 0.75 -10.37 6.52
CA LEU A 17 0.51 -9.98 5.13
C LEU A 17 1.00 -11.04 4.13
N PHE A 18 2.12 -11.69 4.41
CA PHE A 18 2.66 -12.76 3.58
C PHE A 18 1.74 -13.98 3.55
N PHE A 19 1.25 -14.44 4.70
CA PHE A 19 0.30 -15.56 4.76
C PHE A 19 -1.02 -15.24 4.06
N ILE A 20 -1.54 -14.01 4.22
CA ILE A 20 -2.74 -13.57 3.49
C ILE A 20 -2.46 -13.56 1.98
N SER A 21 -1.30 -13.06 1.54
CA SER A 21 -0.90 -13.04 0.13
C SER A 21 -0.95 -14.43 -0.51
N LEU A 22 -0.46 -15.45 0.20
CA LEU A 22 -0.47 -16.84 -0.26
C LEU A 22 -1.89 -17.36 -0.49
N GLY A 23 -2.81 -17.09 0.44
CA GLY A 23 -4.20 -17.56 0.34
C GLY A 23 -5.00 -16.96 -0.83
N PHE A 24 -4.63 -15.76 -1.31
CA PHE A 24 -5.38 -15.05 -2.34
C PHE A 24 -4.73 -15.00 -3.72
N ARG A 25 -3.56 -15.61 -3.90
CA ARG A 25 -2.76 -15.55 -5.14
C ARG A 25 -3.50 -16.02 -6.40
N ASN A 26 -4.36 -17.04 -6.29
CA ASN A 26 -5.07 -17.65 -7.43
C ASN A 26 -6.53 -17.20 -7.56
N ARG A 27 -6.97 -16.20 -6.80
CA ARG A 27 -8.38 -15.75 -6.84
C ARG A 27 -8.53 -14.66 -7.91
N LYS A 28 -9.62 -14.75 -8.68
CA LYS A 28 -9.96 -13.72 -9.68
C LYS A 28 -10.07 -12.35 -9.01
N LYS A 29 -9.54 -11.35 -9.70
CA LYS A 29 -9.64 -9.94 -9.29
C LYS A 29 -11.06 -9.45 -9.51
N VAL A 30 -11.52 -8.59 -8.62
CA VAL A 30 -12.88 -8.06 -8.63
C VAL A 30 -12.80 -6.56 -8.83
N ASP A 31 -13.43 -6.10 -9.91
CA ASP A 31 -13.47 -4.68 -10.28
C ASP A 31 -14.81 -4.00 -10.00
N GLU A 32 -15.80 -4.73 -9.45
CA GLU A 32 -17.12 -4.21 -9.06
C GLU A 32 -17.51 -4.60 -7.62
N GLY A 33 -18.24 -3.72 -6.93
CA GLY A 33 -18.65 -3.92 -5.53
C GLY A 33 -17.61 -3.55 -4.46
N TYR A 34 -18.03 -3.57 -3.19
CA TYR A 34 -17.18 -3.28 -2.03
C TYR A 34 -16.28 -4.48 -1.73
N MET A 35 -14.97 -4.30 -1.86
CA MET A 35 -13.99 -5.34 -1.55
C MET A 35 -12.88 -4.78 -0.65
N PHE A 36 -12.86 -5.22 0.61
CA PHE A 36 -11.89 -4.80 1.60
C PHE A 36 -10.49 -5.40 1.34
N ASN A 37 -10.44 -6.66 0.91
CA ASN A 37 -9.20 -7.40 0.71
C ASN A 37 -8.36 -6.84 -0.45
N TYR A 38 -7.18 -6.31 -0.12
CA TYR A 38 -6.24 -5.73 -1.08
C TYR A 38 -5.81 -6.71 -2.19
N PHE A 39 -5.63 -7.99 -1.88
CA PHE A 39 -5.09 -8.96 -2.83
C PHE A 39 -6.04 -9.25 -4.00
N ARG A 40 -7.34 -9.05 -3.81
CA ARG A 40 -8.38 -9.31 -4.82
C ARG A 40 -8.80 -8.06 -5.62
N LEU A 41 -8.23 -6.89 -5.33
CA LEU A 41 -8.55 -5.67 -6.08
C LEU A 41 -7.94 -5.70 -7.49
N SER A 42 -8.67 -5.11 -8.45
CA SER A 42 -8.13 -4.73 -9.76
C SER A 42 -6.92 -3.82 -9.61
N TYR A 43 -6.02 -3.84 -10.59
CA TYR A 43 -4.86 -2.97 -10.61
C TYR A 43 -5.27 -1.48 -10.66
N ARG A 44 -6.37 -1.15 -11.35
CA ARG A 44 -6.97 0.19 -11.34
C ARG A 44 -7.31 0.69 -9.94
N ARG A 45 -8.08 -0.09 -9.17
CA ARG A 45 -8.48 0.28 -7.80
C ARG A 45 -7.28 0.40 -6.86
N LYS A 46 -6.25 -0.43 -7.06
CA LYS A 46 -5.00 -0.33 -6.30
C LYS A 46 -4.30 1.00 -6.55
N MET A 47 -4.25 1.50 -7.78
CA MET A 47 -3.70 2.83 -8.09
C MET A 47 -4.44 3.95 -7.37
N ILE A 48 -5.78 3.99 -7.48
CA ILE A 48 -6.61 5.01 -6.82
C ILE A 48 -6.37 4.98 -5.31
N ARG A 49 -6.30 3.78 -4.71
CA ARG A 49 -6.00 3.62 -3.28
C ARG A 49 -4.61 4.12 -2.93
N THR A 50 -3.58 3.87 -3.74
CA THR A 50 -2.23 4.40 -3.48
C THR A 50 -2.22 5.93 -3.50
N ILE A 51 -2.93 6.58 -4.43
CA ILE A 51 -3.03 8.05 -4.48
C ILE A 51 -3.75 8.61 -3.26
N ILE A 52 -4.88 8.01 -2.85
CA ILE A 52 -5.66 8.46 -1.70
C ILE A 52 -4.91 8.21 -0.38
N MET A 53 -4.18 7.10 -0.26
CA MET A 53 -3.45 6.77 0.96
C MET A 53 -2.23 7.64 1.18
N LEU A 54 -1.64 8.20 0.12
CA LEU A 54 -0.46 9.05 0.18
C LEU A 54 -0.67 10.29 1.09
N PRO A 55 -1.71 11.13 0.91
CA PRO A 55 -1.98 12.24 1.82
C PRO A 55 -2.48 11.78 3.20
N ILE A 56 -3.21 10.66 3.28
CA ILE A 56 -3.68 10.13 4.57
C ILE A 56 -2.51 9.75 5.47
N LEU A 57 -1.52 9.02 4.94
CA LEU A 57 -0.36 8.62 5.73
C LEU A 57 0.52 9.82 6.09
N ALA A 58 0.65 10.79 5.19
CA ALA A 58 1.36 12.03 5.50
C ALA A 58 0.69 12.80 6.65
N LEU A 59 -0.64 12.87 6.67
CA LEU A 59 -1.40 13.47 7.77
C LEU A 59 -1.21 12.70 9.09
N ILE A 60 -1.22 11.36 9.05
CA ILE A 60 -0.98 10.53 10.23
C ILE A 60 0.41 10.81 10.80
N LEU A 61 1.45 10.85 9.97
CA LEU A 61 2.82 11.14 10.40
C LEU A 61 2.95 12.56 10.96
N PHE A 62 2.20 13.52 10.40
CA PHE A 62 2.13 14.88 10.94
C PHE A 62 1.44 14.93 12.32
N ILE A 63 0.38 14.15 12.53
CA ILE A 63 -0.24 14.02 13.87
C ILE A 63 0.74 13.37 14.85
N VAL A 64 1.47 12.34 14.44
CA VAL A 64 2.51 11.70 15.26
C VAL A 64 3.59 12.71 15.64
N TYR A 65 4.03 13.57 14.72
CA TYR A 65 4.97 14.65 15.02
C TYR A 65 4.47 15.60 16.11
N LEU A 66 3.17 15.92 16.12
CA LEU A 66 2.58 16.81 17.12
C LEU A 66 2.31 16.12 18.46
N ALA A 67 2.02 14.83 18.46
CA ALA A 67 1.54 14.07 19.62
C ALA A 67 2.61 13.19 20.28
N ALA A 68 3.71 12.90 19.58
CA ALA A 68 4.80 12.07 20.06
C ALA A 68 6.14 12.81 19.93
N ASP A 69 7.06 12.55 20.87
CA ASP A 69 8.41 13.12 20.87
C ASP A 69 9.35 12.42 19.87
N TRP A 70 8.85 12.15 18.66
CA TRP A 70 9.65 11.54 17.60
C TRP A 70 10.56 12.59 16.97
N ASP A 71 11.81 12.21 16.73
CA ASP A 71 12.77 13.05 16.04
C ASP A 71 12.27 13.39 14.62
N VAL A 72 12.35 14.67 14.25
CA VAL A 72 12.01 15.19 12.92
C VAL A 72 12.72 14.40 11.83
N ILE A 73 13.98 14.00 12.05
CA ILE A 73 14.76 13.20 11.09
C ILE A 73 14.07 11.87 10.81
N VAL A 74 13.53 11.20 11.84
CA VAL A 74 12.80 9.92 11.69
C VAL A 74 11.54 10.11 10.84
N ILE A 75 10.77 11.17 11.10
CA ILE A 75 9.55 11.48 10.35
C ILE A 75 9.86 11.77 8.88
N VAL A 76 10.90 12.55 8.60
CA VAL A 76 11.33 12.85 7.22
C VAL A 76 11.77 11.59 6.49
N ILE A 77 12.51 10.69 7.14
CA ILE A 77 12.91 9.40 6.56
C ILE A 77 11.68 8.56 6.22
N LEU A 78 10.71 8.46 7.14
CA LEU A 78 9.49 7.69 6.93
C LEU A 78 8.61 8.25 5.80
N LEU A 79 8.44 9.58 5.74
CA LEU A 79 7.74 10.26 4.65
C LEU A 79 8.42 10.01 3.30
N SER A 80 9.75 10.14 3.25
CA SER A 80 10.52 9.92 2.03
C SER A 80 10.41 8.47 1.55
N ALA A 81 10.55 7.50 2.46
CA ALA A 81 10.38 6.09 2.15
C ALA A 81 8.95 5.79 1.64
N HIS A 82 7.93 6.33 2.30
CA HIS A 82 6.55 6.16 1.90
C HIS A 82 6.28 6.72 0.49
N PHE A 83 6.81 7.91 0.19
CA PHE A 83 6.67 8.53 -1.12
C PHE A 83 7.30 7.70 -2.23
N LEU A 84 8.55 7.22 -2.02
CA LEU A 84 9.25 6.37 -2.97
C LEU A 84 8.51 5.05 -3.22
N LEU A 85 8.06 4.38 -2.15
CA LEU A 85 7.29 3.14 -2.25
C LEU A 85 5.96 3.35 -3.00
N SER A 86 5.29 4.49 -2.76
CA SER A 86 4.04 4.83 -3.42
C SER A 86 4.23 5.04 -4.92
N ILE A 87 5.34 5.68 -5.35
CA ILE A 87 5.68 5.83 -6.77
C ILE A 87 5.91 4.47 -7.41
N ILE A 88 6.75 3.61 -6.80
CA ILE A 88 7.02 2.26 -7.30
C ILE A 88 5.71 1.48 -7.46
N GLN A 89 4.84 1.57 -6.46
CA GLN A 89 3.55 0.88 -6.45
C GLN A 89 2.57 1.42 -7.50
N LEU A 90 2.58 2.73 -7.75
CA LEU A 90 1.80 3.35 -8.83
C LEU A 90 2.26 2.86 -10.20
N LEU A 91 3.57 2.89 -10.46
CA LEU A 91 4.14 2.43 -11.72
C LEU A 91 3.84 0.94 -11.97
N TYR A 92 4.03 0.09 -10.95
CA TYR A 92 3.73 -1.33 -11.04
C TYR A 92 2.25 -1.58 -11.34
N ASN A 93 1.35 -0.94 -10.59
CA ASN A 93 -0.09 -1.12 -10.79
C ASN A 93 -0.54 -0.56 -12.14
N TYR A 94 0.03 0.55 -12.61
CA TYR A 94 -0.26 1.11 -13.92
C TYR A 94 0.16 0.18 -15.06
N TYR A 95 1.38 -0.35 -15.00
CA TYR A 95 1.87 -1.32 -15.98
C TYR A 95 0.98 -2.56 -16.05
N GLN A 96 0.58 -3.08 -14.88
CA GLN A 96 -0.26 -4.26 -14.81
C GLN A 96 -1.70 -3.99 -15.26
N TRP A 97 -2.27 -2.83 -14.94
CA TRP A 97 -3.58 -2.42 -15.45
C TRP A 97 -3.56 -2.34 -16.99
N LYS A 98 -2.54 -1.69 -17.56
CA LYS A 98 -2.42 -1.56 -19.02
C LYS A 98 -2.25 -2.91 -19.73
N THR A 99 -1.50 -3.84 -19.14
CA THR A 99 -1.18 -5.14 -19.77
C THR A 99 -2.24 -6.22 -19.56
N LYS A 100 -2.93 -6.24 -18.41
CA LYS A 100 -3.84 -7.34 -18.02
C LYS A 100 -5.31 -6.97 -17.93
N GLU A 101 -5.64 -5.68 -17.87
CA GLU A 101 -7.03 -5.22 -17.72
C GLU A 101 -7.45 -4.48 -19.00
N LYS A 102 -6.67 -3.47 -19.45
CA LYS A 102 -7.00 -2.69 -20.66
C LYS A 102 -6.81 -3.42 -22.00
N GLY A 103 -5.84 -4.34 -22.09
CA GLY A 103 -5.59 -5.10 -23.33
C GLY A 103 -6.61 -6.20 -23.61
N THR A 104 -7.29 -6.68 -22.57
CA THR A 104 -8.33 -7.72 -22.64
C THR A 104 -9.69 -7.13 -22.96
N GLU A 105 -10.00 -5.93 -22.48
CA GLU A 105 -11.23 -5.19 -22.82
C GLU A 105 -11.34 -4.76 -24.30
N SER A 106 -10.22 -4.72 -25.04
CA SER A 106 -10.22 -4.36 -26.48
C SER A 106 -10.38 -5.55 -27.44
N VAL A 107 -10.50 -6.77 -26.91
CA VAL A 107 -10.61 -8.02 -27.70
C VAL A 107 -11.98 -8.69 -27.52
N GLU A 108 -12.79 -8.24 -26.56
CA GLU A 108 -14.22 -8.59 -26.40
C GLU A 108 -15.10 -7.53 -27.04
#